data_AF-A0A7W5LXK2-F1
#
_entry.id   AF-A0A7W5LXK2-F1
#
_cell.length_a   1.000
_cell.length_b   1.000
_cell.length_c   1.000
_cell.angle_alpha   90.00
_cell.angle_beta   90.00
_cell.angle_gamma   90.00
#
_symmetry.space_group_name_H-M   'P 1'
#
loop_
_entity.id
_entity.type
_entity.pdbx_description
1 polymer ?
#
loop_
_entity_poly.entity_id
_entity_poly.type
_entity_poly.pdbx_seq_one_letter_code
_entity_poly.pdbx_strand_id
1 'polypeptide(L)' 'MIILTAITLGLTVGLMRSASVIALVAMLIGVTFAFAAIAAGGAVSFLALLYTIIGYNAGLLLYLGGLFTTDRLRAVLVHS' A
#
# COMPACT_ATOMS: atom_id res chain seq x y z
N MET A 1 0.51 13.93 4.86
CA MET A 1 1.67 13.00 4.85
C MET A 1 1.24 11.53 4.86
N ILE A 2 0.38 11.10 5.81
CA ILE A 2 0.05 9.68 6.03
C ILE A 2 -0.43 8.91 4.79
N ILE A 3 -1.29 9.51 3.97
CA ILE A 3 -1.86 8.86 2.78
C ILE A 3 -0.80 8.58 1.72
N LEU A 4 0.05 9.56 1.42
CA LEU A 4 1.10 9.42 0.41
C LEU A 4 2.14 8.37 0.85
N THR A 5 2.53 8.36 2.12
CA THR A 5 3.44 7.34 2.66
C THR A 5 2.86 5.94 2.52
N ALA A 6 1.58 5.75 2.84
CA ALA A 6 0.91 4.46 2.71
C ALA A 6 0.84 3.99 1.25
N ILE A 7 0.54 4.90 0.31
CA ILE A 7 0.57 4.62 -1.14
C ILE A 7 1.97 4.17 -1.57
N THR A 8 3.02 4.86 -1.15
CA THR A 8 4.41 4.49 -1.47
C THR A 8 4.78 3.11 -0.92
N LEU A 9 4.31 2.75 0.29
CA LEU A 9 4.50 1.40 0.84
C LEU A 9 3.80 0.36 -0.02
N GLY A 10 2.54 0.61 -0.42
CA GLY A 10 1.79 -0.28 -1.30
C GLY A 10 2.49 -0.50 -2.65
N LEU A 11 2.97 0.57 -3.28
CA LEU A 11 3.73 0.50 -4.54
C LEU A 11 5.03 -0.31 -4.37
N THR A 12 5.82 0.02 -3.35
CA THR A 12 7.12 -0.62 -3.08
C THR A 12 6.97 -2.11 -2.82
N VAL A 13 5.97 -2.49 -2.02
CA VAL A 13 5.72 -3.90 -1.72
C VAL A 13 5.11 -4.63 -2.91
N GLY A 14 4.28 -3.97 -3.72
CA GLY A 14 3.80 -4.49 -4.99
C GLY A 14 4.96 -4.86 -5.94
N LEU A 15 5.99 -4.02 -6.02
CA LEU A 15 7.20 -4.30 -6.80
C LEU A 15 7.93 -5.59 -6.37
N MET A 16 7.83 -5.96 -5.09
CA MET A 16 8.46 -7.18 -4.56
C MET A 16 7.70 -8.46 -4.97
N ARG A 17 6.49 -8.35 -5.55
CA ARG A 17 5.68 -9.47 -6.10
C ARG A 17 5.49 -10.65 -5.15
N SER A 18 5.45 -10.40 -3.84
CA SER A 18 5.34 -11.44 -2.81
C SER A 18 4.15 -11.20 -1.90
N ALA A 19 3.21 -12.14 -1.88
CA ALA A 19 2.03 -12.10 -1.02
C ALA A 19 2.42 -12.06 0.48
N SER A 20 3.49 -12.76 0.86
CA SER A 20 3.99 -12.77 2.23
C SER A 20 4.49 -11.39 2.67
N VAL A 21 5.17 -10.66 1.78
CA VAL A 21 5.65 -9.29 2.07
C VAL A 21 4.46 -8.32 2.14
N ILE A 22 3.48 -8.48 1.24
CA ILE A 22 2.23 -7.70 1.27
C ILE A 22 1.52 -7.87 2.62
N ALA A 23 1.38 -9.11 3.08
CA ALA A 23 0.74 -9.42 4.36
C ALA A 23 1.56 -8.91 5.56
N LEU A 24 2.89 -9.08 5.51
CA LEU A 24 3.80 -8.61 6.56
C LEU A 24 3.72 -7.09 6.75
N VAL A 25 3.75 -6.32 5.66
CA VAL A 25 3.67 -4.86 5.76
C VAL A 25 2.30 -4.39 6.23
N ALA A 26 1.21 -5.04 5.79
CA ALA A 26 -0.12 -4.78 6.31
C ALA A 26 -0.22 -5.05 7.82
N MET A 27 0.37 -6.16 8.29
CA MET A 27 0.47 -6.49 9.72
C MET A 27 1.27 -5.42 10.48
N LEU A 28 2.43 -5.02 9.96
CA LEU A 28 3.29 -4.00 10.59
C LEU A 28 2.59 -2.63 10.69
N ILE A 29 1.76 -2.26 9.70
CA ILE A 29 0.91 -1.07 9.78
C ILE A 29 -0.04 -1.20 10.99
N GLY A 30 -0.75 -2.31 11.11
CA GLY A 30 -1.67 -2.55 12.23
C GLY A 30 -0.96 -2.52 13.59
N VAL A 31 0.18 -3.20 13.70
CA VAL A 31 1.01 -3.22 14.92
C VAL A 31 1.50 -1.83 15.28
N THR A 32 1.88 -1.01 14.31
CA THR A 32 2.35 0.37 14.55
C THR A 32 1.24 1.22 15.17
N PHE A 33 0.02 1.14 14.64
CA PHE A 33 -1.12 1.87 15.19
C PHE A 33 -1.56 1.34 16.57
N ALA A 34 -1.51 0.02 16.78
CA ALA A 34 -1.78 -0.59 18.08
C ALA A 34 -0.74 -0.15 19.13
N PHE A 35 0.54 -0.18 18.77
CA PHE A 35 1.62 0.28 19.64
C PHE A 35 1.50 1.78 19.96
N ALA A 36 1.18 2.61 18.96
CA ALA A 36 0.93 4.03 19.17
C ALA A 36 -0.23 4.27 20.16
N ALA A 37 -1.30 3.47 20.11
CA ALA A 37 -2.43 3.60 21.03
C ALA A 37 -2.05 3.26 22.47
N ILE A 38 -1.18 2.28 22.68
CA ILE A 38 -0.66 1.92 24.00
C ILE A 38 0.30 3.00 24.51
N ALA A 39 1.25 3.42 23.68
CA ALA A 39 2.35 4.30 24.08
C ALA A 39 1.91 5.76 24.28
N ALA A 40 0.93 6.25 23.51
CA ALA A 40 0.48 7.65 23.59
C ALA A 40 -0.51 7.92 24.73
N GLY A 41 -0.94 6.89 25.49
CA GLY A 41 -1.88 7.06 26.60
C GLY A 41 -3.25 7.63 26.22
N GLY A 42 -3.62 7.59 24.93
CA GLY A 42 -4.81 8.25 24.39
C GLY A 42 -5.23 7.71 23.01
N ALA A 43 -6.42 8.14 22.56
CA ALA A 43 -7.04 7.64 21.34
C ALA A 43 -6.20 8.00 20.08
N VAL A 44 -5.66 6.99 19.41
CA VAL A 44 -5.09 7.14 18.07
C VAL A 44 -6.23 7.43 17.09
N SER A 45 -6.01 8.38 16.19
CA SER A 45 -7.01 8.76 15.19
C SER A 45 -7.40 7.57 14.30
N PHE A 46 -8.63 7.09 14.44
CA PHE A 46 -9.21 6.06 13.58
C PHE A 46 -9.22 6.49 12.10
N LEU A 47 -9.39 7.79 11.83
CA LEU A 47 -9.29 8.33 10.47
C LEU A 47 -7.88 8.16 9.91
N ALA A 48 -6.84 8.36 10.72
CA ALA A 48 -5.46 8.15 10.30
C ALA A 48 -5.19 6.68 9.94
N LEU A 49 -5.75 5.74 10.72
CA LEU A 49 -5.69 4.30 10.40
C LEU A 49 -6.43 4.00 9.09
N LEU A 50 -7.64 4.52 8.92
CA LEU A 50 -8.44 4.32 7.70
C LEU A 50 -7.72 4.85 6.46
N TYR A 51 -7.16 6.07 6.53
CA TYR A 51 -6.36 6.63 5.43
C TYR A 51 -5.13 5.77 5.13
N THR A 52 -4.49 5.19 6.14
CA THR A 52 -3.33 4.32 5.93
C THR A 52 -3.73 3.02 5.23
N ILE A 53 -4.85 2.40 5.62
CA ILE A 53 -5.37 1.19 4.97
C ILE A 53 -5.74 1.47 3.52
N ILE A 54 -6.51 2.53 3.27
CA ILE A 54 -6.91 2.92 1.91
C ILE A 54 -5.68 3.25 1.07
N GLY A 55 -4.73 4.03 1.60
CA GLY A 55 -3.51 4.39 0.89
C GLY A 55 -2.66 3.18 0.52
N TYR A 56 -2.47 2.24 1.44
CA TYR A 56 -1.71 1.01 1.18
C TYR A 56 -2.33 0.19 0.04
N ASN A 57 -3.65 -0.02 0.10
CA ASN A 57 -4.38 -0.75 -0.95
C ASN A 57 -4.40 0.01 -2.28
N ALA A 58 -4.56 1.33 -2.24
CA ALA A 58 -4.49 2.18 -3.43
C ALA A 58 -3.11 2.08 -4.09
N GLY A 59 -2.02 2.04 -3.32
CA GLY A 59 -0.67 1.80 -3.83
C GLY A 59 -0.53 0.44 -4.53
N LEU A 60 -1.08 -0.63 -3.97
CA LEU A 60 -1.11 -1.95 -4.62
C LEU A 60 -1.92 -1.95 -5.91
N LEU A 61 -3.09 -1.30 -5.91
CA LEU A 61 -3.93 -1.18 -7.10
C LEU A 61 -3.28 -0.34 -8.19
N LEU A 62 -2.57 0.74 -7.83
CA LEU A 62 -1.78 1.54 -8.77
C LEU A 62 -0.64 0.73 -9.37
N TYR A 63 0.05 -0.09 -8.56
CA TYR A 63 1.06 -1.02 -9.07
C TYR A 63 0.46 -2.00 -10.09
N LEU A 64 -0.66 -2.65 -9.75
CA LEU A 64 -1.35 -3.58 -10.66
C LEU A 64 -1.83 -2.87 -11.92
N GLY A 65 -2.45 -1.69 -11.79
CA GLY A 65 -2.89 -0.87 -12.90
C GLY A 65 -1.74 -0.52 -13.84
N GLY A 66 -0.60 -0.08 -13.29
CA GLY A 66 0.62 0.20 -14.04
C GLY A 66 1.16 -1.03 -14.78
N LEU A 67 1.12 -2.21 -14.15
CA LEU A 67 1.51 -3.47 -14.79
C LEU A 67 0.59 -3.78 -15.99
N PHE A 68 -0.73 -3.74 -15.78
CA PHE A 68 -1.71 -3.98 -16.85
C PHE A 68 -1.59 -2.98 -17.99
N THR A 69 -1.41 -1.68 -17.70
CA THR A 69 -1.24 -0.67 -18.75
C THR A 69 0.04 -0.89 -19.54
N THR A 70 1.14 -1.27 -18.87
CA THR A 70 2.42 -1.53 -19.54
C THR A 70 2.34 -2.76 -20.45
N ASP A 71 1.70 -3.83 -19.98
CA ASP A 71 1.48 -5.05 -20.77
C ASP A 71 0.62 -4.76 -22.00
N ARG A 72 -0.44 -3.95 -21.84
CA ARG A 72 -1.31 -3.54 -22.96
C ARG A 72 -0.58 -2.68 -23.98
N LEU A 73 0.21 -1.71 -23.52
CA LEU A 73 1.02 -0.86 -24.40
C LEU A 73 2.05 -1.68 -25.18
N ARG A 74 2.72 -2.61 -24.53
CA ARG A 74 3.66 -3.53 -25.19
C ARG A 74 2.96 -4.37 -26.27
N ALA A 75 1.77 -4.91 -25.98
CA ALA A 75 1.02 -5.70 -26.96
C ALA A 75 0.64 -4.87 -28.20
N VAL A 76 0.20 -3.62 -28.03
CA VAL A 76 -0.11 -2.73 -29.15
C VAL A 76 1.13 -2.41 -29.97
N LEU A 77 2.23 -2.03 -29.32
CA LEU A 77 3.47 -1.59 -29.98
C LEU A 77 4.21 -2.72 -30.72
N VAL A 78 4.05 -3.97 -30.31
CA VAL A 78 4.69 -5.13 -30.98
C VAL A 78 3.93 -5.57 -32.24
N HIS A 79 2.63 -5.24 -32.35
CA HIS A 79 1.77 -5.62 -33.47
C HIS A 79 1.49 -4.48 -34.46
N SER A 80 2.03 -3.29 -34.20
CA SER A 80 2.01 -2.11 -35.08
C SER A 80 3.31 -1.97 -35.86
#